data_AF-A0A961QGB9-F1
#
_entry.id   AF-A0A961QGB9-F1
#
_cell.length_a   1.000
_cell.length_b   1.000
_cell.length_c   1.000
_cell.angle_alpha   90.00
_cell.angle_beta   90.00
_cell.angle_gamma   90.00
#
_symmetry.space_group_name_H-M   'P 1'
#
loop_
_entity.id
_entity.type
_entity.pdbx_description
1 polymer ?
#
loop_
_entity_poly.entity_id
_entity_poly.type
_entity_poly.pdbx_seq_one_letter_code
_entity_poly.pdbx_strand_id
1 'polypeptide(L)'
;MTDSPSTEPPLREGDGLSLPLRVGELANRGGLRFHLLPSTESRQTLADELDAVRIRKLEFRGRVVPEGRQDWRLEGVLGATVVQSCVITAEPVTTRIDETIVRRYLRDMPMPTEVEAEIPEDDSMESLGPVIDPGAVMA
;
A
#
# COMPACT_ATOMS: atom_id res chain seq x y z
N MET A 1 -27.23 15.72 23.98
CA MET A 1 -27.45 14.42 23.31
C MET A 1 -27.45 14.72 21.82
N THR A 2 -26.28 14.70 21.20
CA THR A 2 -26.13 15.01 19.77
C THR A 2 -25.33 13.87 19.16
N ASP A 3 -26.07 12.86 18.71
CA ASP A 3 -25.54 11.77 17.90
C ASP A 3 -25.19 12.38 16.54
N SER A 4 -23.92 12.70 16.34
CA SER A 4 -23.42 13.08 15.02
C SER A 4 -23.38 11.79 14.20
N PRO A 5 -23.98 11.74 12.99
CA PRO A 5 -23.89 10.53 12.17
C PRO A 5 -22.41 10.29 11.90
N SER A 6 -21.88 9.19 12.42
CA SER A 6 -20.56 8.69 12.07
C SER A 6 -20.62 8.29 10.60
N THR A 7 -20.42 9.24 9.70
CA THR A 7 -20.31 8.95 8.27
C THR A 7 -19.03 8.17 8.08
N GLU A 8 -19.19 6.86 7.97
CA GLU A 8 -18.11 5.95 7.63
C GLU A 8 -17.48 6.39 6.30
N PRO A 9 -16.14 6.46 6.18
CA PRO A 9 -15.49 6.95 4.96
C PRO A 9 -15.93 6.15 3.72
N PRO A 10 -15.83 6.70 2.51
CA PRO A 10 -16.11 5.94 1.30
C PRO A 10 -15.13 4.76 1.15
N LEU A 11 -15.61 3.63 0.61
CA LEU A 11 -14.79 2.47 0.24
C LEU A 11 -14.54 2.49 -1.28
N ARG A 12 -13.29 2.28 -1.69
CA ARG A 12 -12.91 2.04 -3.09
C ARG A 12 -12.43 0.61 -3.25
N GLU A 13 -13.05 -0.11 -4.17
CA GLU A 13 -12.68 -1.48 -4.50
C GLU A 13 -12.02 -1.52 -5.88
N GLY A 14 -11.09 -2.46 -6.07
CA GLY A 14 -10.44 -2.68 -7.36
C GLY A 14 -9.89 -4.09 -7.47
N ASP A 15 -9.81 -4.59 -8.70
CA ASP A 15 -9.26 -5.90 -9.05
C ASP A 15 -7.97 -5.82 -9.88
N GLY A 16 -7.43 -4.61 -10.05
CA GLY A 16 -6.13 -4.36 -10.69
C GLY A 16 -4.97 -4.23 -9.69
N LEU A 17 -3.78 -3.97 -10.23
CA LEU A 17 -2.57 -3.68 -9.45
C LEU A 17 -2.38 -2.18 -9.12
N SER A 18 -3.32 -1.33 -9.54
CA SER A 18 -3.25 0.12 -9.35
C SER A 18 -4.61 0.67 -8.95
N LEU A 19 -4.61 1.65 -8.04
CA LEU A 19 -5.77 2.40 -7.57
C LEU A 19 -5.34 3.86 -7.35
N PRO A 20 -5.22 4.67 -8.41
CA PRO A 20 -4.74 6.03 -8.27
C PRO A 20 -5.75 6.91 -7.53
N LEU A 21 -5.32 7.51 -6.42
CA LEU A 21 -6.08 8.44 -5.60
C LEU A 21 -5.51 9.85 -5.73
N ARG A 22 -6.27 10.76 -6.34
CA ARG A 22 -5.86 12.16 -6.47
C ARG A 22 -5.86 12.83 -5.11
N VAL A 23 -4.71 13.33 -4.67
CA VAL A 23 -4.56 13.97 -3.36
C VAL A 23 -5.50 15.18 -3.19
N GLY A 24 -5.72 15.94 -4.27
CA GLY A 24 -6.66 17.07 -4.27
C GLY A 24 -8.14 16.69 -4.17
N GLU A 25 -8.50 15.43 -4.39
CA GLU A 25 -9.88 14.91 -4.33
C GLU A 25 -10.14 14.09 -3.05
N LEU A 26 -9.10 13.78 -2.27
CA LEU A 26 -9.25 13.04 -1.02
C LEU A 26 -9.91 13.91 0.04
N ALA A 27 -10.84 13.31 0.78
CA ALA A 27 -11.56 14.00 1.83
C ALA A 27 -10.63 14.26 3.03
N ASN A 28 -10.32 15.52 3.28
CA ASN A 28 -9.56 15.98 4.46
C ASN A 28 -10.24 15.63 5.81
N ARG A 29 -11.50 15.20 5.78
CA ARG A 29 -12.22 14.70 6.97
C ARG A 29 -12.67 13.26 6.68
N GLY A 30 -12.15 12.31 7.45
CA GLY A 30 -12.53 10.89 7.39
C GLY A 30 -11.64 10.01 6.49
N GLY A 31 -10.94 10.59 5.50
CA GLY A 31 -10.09 9.82 4.59
C GLY A 31 -10.89 8.93 3.64
N LEU A 32 -10.25 7.85 3.16
CA LEU A 32 -10.78 6.91 2.19
C LEU A 32 -10.40 5.49 2.61
N ARG A 33 -11.35 4.54 2.60
CA ARG A 33 -11.03 3.10 2.69
C ARG A 33 -10.79 2.55 1.29
N PHE A 34 -9.94 1.54 1.20
CA PHE A 34 -9.74 0.79 -0.03
C PHE A 34 -9.70 -0.71 0.24
N HIS A 35 -10.04 -1.47 -0.80
CA HIS A 35 -9.88 -2.93 -0.83
C HIS A 35 -9.51 -3.37 -2.24
N LEU A 36 -8.29 -3.87 -2.39
CA LEU A 36 -7.78 -4.45 -3.62
C LEU A 36 -7.83 -5.97 -3.54
N LEU A 37 -8.48 -6.57 -4.54
CA LEU A 37 -8.51 -8.01 -4.78
C LEU A 37 -8.01 -8.29 -6.20
N PRO A 38 -6.70 -8.21 -6.47
CA PRO A 38 -6.17 -8.42 -7.80
C PRO A 38 -6.69 -9.69 -8.48
N SER A 39 -7.17 -9.52 -9.70
CA SER A 39 -7.72 -10.57 -10.53
C SER A 39 -6.68 -11.66 -10.81
N THR A 40 -7.11 -12.80 -11.34
CA THR A 40 -6.17 -13.86 -11.74
C THR A 40 -5.17 -13.36 -12.78
N GLU A 41 -5.61 -12.52 -13.72
CA GLU A 41 -4.75 -11.94 -14.74
C GLU A 41 -3.72 -10.99 -14.12
N SER A 42 -4.16 -10.05 -13.29
CA SER A 42 -3.29 -9.11 -12.58
C SER A 42 -2.26 -9.81 -11.69
N ARG A 43 -2.65 -10.91 -11.02
CA ARG A 43 -1.71 -11.70 -10.22
C ARG A 43 -0.68 -12.47 -11.05
N GLN A 44 -1.00 -12.83 -12.29
CA GLN A 44 -0.01 -13.42 -13.20
C GLN A 44 0.97 -12.37 -13.69
N THR A 45 0.49 -11.19 -14.09
CA THR A 45 1.36 -10.07 -14.47
C THR A 45 2.36 -9.74 -13.36
N LEU A 46 1.89 -9.62 -12.11
CA LEU A 46 2.77 -9.36 -10.98
C LEU A 46 3.73 -10.53 -10.67
N ALA A 47 3.29 -11.78 -10.85
CA ALA A 47 4.16 -12.93 -10.66
C ALA A 47 5.31 -12.92 -11.68
N ASP A 48 5.03 -12.58 -12.94
CA ASP A 48 6.03 -12.46 -14.00
C ASP A 48 7.02 -11.31 -13.72
N GLU A 49 6.55 -10.17 -13.22
CA GLU A 49 7.38 -9.02 -12.84
C GLU A 49 8.34 -9.34 -11.68
N LEU A 50 7.88 -10.14 -10.71
CA LEU A 50 8.63 -10.52 -9.51
C LEU A 50 9.44 -11.82 -9.66
N ASP A 51 9.48 -12.41 -10.85
CA ASP A 51 10.08 -13.73 -11.12
C ASP A 51 9.58 -14.83 -10.14
N ALA A 52 8.29 -14.76 -9.80
CA ALA A 52 7.61 -15.74 -8.97
C ALA A 52 6.90 -16.79 -9.84
N VAL A 53 6.83 -18.03 -9.37
CA VAL A 53 6.13 -19.12 -10.08
C VAL A 53 4.63 -18.84 -10.21
N ARG A 54 4.01 -18.26 -9.17
CA ARG A 54 2.62 -17.77 -9.18
C ARG A 54 2.25 -17.07 -7.87
N ILE A 55 1.28 -16.16 -7.96
CA ILE A 55 0.61 -15.58 -6.79
C ILE A 55 -0.80 -16.18 -6.65
N ARG A 56 -0.99 -17.05 -5.64
CA ARG A 56 -2.25 -17.78 -5.41
C ARG A 56 -3.37 -16.90 -4.88
N LYS A 57 -3.01 -15.94 -4.03
CA LYS A 57 -3.90 -14.95 -3.43
C LYS A 57 -3.10 -13.66 -3.26
N LEU A 58 -3.74 -12.53 -3.53
CA LEU A 58 -3.25 -11.20 -3.22
C LEU A 58 -4.45 -10.37 -2.80
N GLU A 59 -4.31 -9.65 -1.69
CA GLU A 59 -5.36 -8.84 -1.11
C GLU A 59 -4.73 -7.72 -0.31
N PHE A 60 -5.15 -6.48 -0.56
CA PHE A 60 -4.72 -5.35 0.24
C PHE A 60 -5.93 -4.55 0.71
N ARG A 61 -6.13 -4.47 2.02
CA ARG A 61 -7.24 -3.73 2.64
C ARG A 61 -6.68 -2.68 3.57
N GLY A 62 -7.20 -1.47 3.47
CA GLY A 62 -6.71 -0.41 4.32
C GLY A 62 -7.47 0.90 4.16
N ARG A 63 -6.80 1.96 4.59
CA ARG A 63 -7.30 3.33 4.46
C ARG A 63 -6.16 4.30 4.20
N VAL A 64 -6.51 5.39 3.52
CA VAL A 64 -5.69 6.58 3.34
C VAL A 64 -6.35 7.70 4.15
N VAL A 65 -5.66 8.18 5.17
CA VAL A 65 -6.17 9.17 6.12
C VAL A 65 -5.27 10.40 6.16
N PRO A 66 -5.83 11.61 6.36
CA PRO A 66 -5.03 12.81 6.51
C PRO A 66 -4.19 12.72 7.79
N GLU A 67 -2.93 13.11 7.69
CA GLU A 67 -1.99 13.23 8.81
C GLU A 67 -1.55 14.70 8.88
N GLY A 68 -2.01 15.43 9.90
CA GLY A 68 -1.79 16.87 9.97
C GLY A 68 -2.57 17.67 8.91
N ARG A 69 -1.93 18.69 8.33
CA ARG A 69 -2.60 19.65 7.41
C ARG A 69 -2.49 19.28 5.94
N GLN A 70 -1.39 18.65 5.55
CA GLN A 70 -1.02 18.47 4.16
C GLN A 70 -0.45 17.09 3.85
N ASP A 71 -0.23 16.26 4.87
CA ASP A 71 0.35 14.92 4.74
C ASP A 71 -0.74 13.86 4.82
N TRP A 72 -0.38 12.66 4.40
CA TRP A 72 -1.31 11.53 4.33
C TRP A 72 -0.64 10.28 4.85
N ARG A 73 -1.41 9.43 5.52
CA ARG A 73 -0.96 8.10 5.94
C ARG A 73 -1.81 7.04 5.28
N LEU A 74 -1.16 6.09 4.62
CA LEU A 74 -1.74 4.83 4.21
C LEU A 74 -1.43 3.78 5.28
N GLU A 75 -2.46 3.07 5.70
CA GLU A 75 -2.33 1.96 6.64
C GLU A 75 -3.27 0.83 6.24
N GLY A 76 -2.80 -0.41 6.32
CA GLY A 76 -3.60 -1.57 5.90
C GLY A 76 -2.91 -2.90 6.15
N VAL A 77 -3.59 -3.98 5.78
CA VAL A 77 -3.07 -5.35 5.87
C VAL A 77 -2.91 -5.91 4.46
N LEU A 78 -1.69 -6.28 4.11
CA LEU A 78 -1.32 -6.93 2.86
C LEU A 78 -1.23 -8.44 3.08
N GLY A 79 -2.15 -9.17 2.46
CA GLY A 79 -2.19 -10.62 2.47
C GLY A 79 -1.81 -11.19 1.12
N ALA A 80 -0.76 -12.02 1.06
CA ALA A 80 -0.37 -12.70 -0.17
C ALA A 80 0.00 -14.18 0.06
N THR A 81 -0.15 -14.99 -0.97
CA THR A 81 0.38 -16.36 -0.99
C THR A 81 1.15 -16.55 -2.28
N VAL A 82 2.47 -16.53 -2.19
CA VAL A 82 3.40 -16.55 -3.31
C VAL A 82 4.05 -17.92 -3.40
N VAL A 83 4.20 -18.45 -4.60
CA VAL A 83 5.00 -19.64 -4.87
C VAL A 83 6.25 -19.19 -5.60
N GLN A 84 7.42 -19.53 -5.07
CA GLN A 84 8.72 -19.23 -5.66
C GLN A 84 9.48 -20.53 -5.91
N SER A 85 10.34 -20.55 -6.92
CA SER A 85 11.30 -21.64 -7.11
C SER A 85 12.47 -21.42 -6.16
N CYS A 86 12.85 -22.45 -5.40
CA CYS A 86 14.08 -22.38 -4.63
C CYS A 86 15.28 -22.42 -5.59
N VAL A 87 16.14 -21.40 -5.61
CA VAL A 87 17.33 -21.36 -6.49
C VAL A 87 18.29 -22.53 -6.20
N ILE A 88 18.27 -23.07 -4.98
CA ILE A 88 19.16 -24.17 -4.56
C ILE A 88 18.60 -25.52 -5.00
N THR A 89 17.35 -25.83 -4.64
CA THR A 89 16.77 -27.16 -4.84
C THR A 89 15.87 -27.28 -6.08
N ALA A 90 15.52 -26.16 -6.69
CA ALA A 90 14.48 -26.01 -7.71
C ALA A 90 13.09 -26.51 -7.28
N GLU A 91 12.89 -26.82 -6.00
CA GLU A 91 11.60 -27.22 -5.46
C GLU A 91 10.72 -25.99 -5.20
N PRO A 92 9.40 -26.10 -5.43
CA PRO A 92 8.48 -24.99 -5.20
C PRO A 92 8.30 -24.73 -3.70
N VAL A 93 8.61 -23.51 -3.27
CA VAL A 93 8.37 -23.03 -1.91
C VAL A 93 7.15 -22.13 -1.92
N THR A 94 6.21 -22.38 -1.00
CA THR A 94 5.01 -21.54 -0.84
C THR A 94 5.17 -20.68 0.41
N THR A 95 5.14 -19.36 0.24
CA THR A 95 5.25 -18.38 1.31
C THR A 95 3.92 -17.66 1.47
N ARG A 96 3.48 -17.51 2.73
CA ARG A 96 2.34 -16.67 3.08
C ARG A 96 2.86 -15.37 3.71
N ILE A 97 2.33 -14.26 3.22
CA ILE A 97 2.58 -12.91 3.71
C ILE A 97 1.28 -12.40 4.33
N ASP A 98 1.38 -11.84 5.53
CA ASP A 98 0.25 -11.27 6.29
C ASP A 98 0.82 -10.11 7.10
N GLU A 99 1.09 -9.00 6.40
CA GLU A 99 1.88 -7.89 6.93
C GLU A 99 1.01 -6.65 7.14
N THR A 100 1.25 -5.95 8.25
CA THR A 100 0.68 -4.61 8.45
C THR A 100 1.57 -3.59 7.77
N ILE A 101 1.02 -2.88 6.81
CA ILE A 101 1.72 -1.87 6.03
C ILE A 101 1.32 -0.48 6.54
N VAL A 102 2.33 0.36 6.73
CA VAL A 102 2.17 1.80 6.99
C VAL A 102 3.08 2.56 6.02
N ARG A 103 2.54 3.60 5.39
CA ARG A 103 3.29 4.58 4.59
C ARG A 103 2.84 5.98 4.94
N ARG A 104 3.79 6.90 5.10
CA ARG A 104 3.55 8.32 5.39
C ARG A 104 4.00 9.15 4.21
N TYR A 105 3.04 9.75 3.52
CA TYR A 105 3.28 10.64 2.39
C TYR A 105 3.41 12.08 2.89
N LEU A 106 4.64 12.57 2.95
CA LEU A 106 4.98 13.88 3.49
C LEU A 106 5.16 14.90 2.37
N ARG A 107 4.50 16.06 2.47
CA ARG A 107 4.70 17.16 1.53
C ARG A 107 6.12 17.70 1.58
N ASP A 108 6.64 17.87 2.78
CA ASP A 108 7.98 18.36 3.03
C ASP A 108 8.83 17.20 3.59
N MET A 109 9.51 16.50 2.68
CA MET A 109 10.40 15.40 3.07
C MET A 109 11.60 15.96 3.85
N PRO A 110 11.91 15.44 5.05
CA PRO A 110 13.10 15.87 5.77
C PRO A 110 14.35 15.54 4.95
N MET A 111 15.12 16.55 4.55
CA MET A 111 16.44 16.35 3.94
C MET A 111 17.48 16.09 5.03
N PRO A 112 18.29 15.03 4.90
CA PRO A 112 19.42 14.84 5.81
C PRO A 112 20.38 16.02 5.67
N THR A 113 20.64 16.74 6.76
CA THR A 113 21.47 17.96 6.75
C THR A 113 22.95 17.70 6.97
N GLU A 114 23.36 16.46 7.28
CA GLU A 114 24.75 16.11 7.62
C GLU A 114 25.31 15.01 6.69
N VAL A 115 26.60 15.12 6.37
CA VAL A 115 27.32 14.24 5.43
C VAL A 115 27.49 12.81 5.97
N GLU A 116 27.33 12.63 7.30
CA GLU A 116 27.30 11.35 8.01
C GLU A 116 25.95 11.14 8.73
N ALA A 117 24.84 11.62 8.17
CA ALA A 117 23.54 11.33 8.72
C ALA A 117 23.27 9.81 8.69
N GLU A 118 22.96 9.22 9.85
CA GLU A 118 22.43 7.87 9.92
C GLU A 118 21.20 7.77 9.03
N ILE A 119 21.11 6.70 8.22
CA ILE A 119 19.91 6.46 7.42
C ILE A 119 18.73 6.45 8.38
N PRO A 120 17.67 7.27 8.12
CA PRO A 120 16.51 7.28 8.99
C PRO A 120 15.98 5.86 9.16
N GLU A 121 15.81 5.43 10.41
CA GLU A 121 15.33 4.08 10.74
C GLU A 121 13.89 3.83 10.25
N ASP A 122 13.14 4.91 10.01
CA ASP A 122 11.77 4.87 9.51
C ASP A 122 11.73 4.88 7.98
N ASP A 123 11.64 3.68 7.40
CA ASP A 123 11.51 3.42 5.96
C ASP A 123 10.08 3.61 5.43
N SER A 124 9.14 4.06 6.28
CA SER A 124 7.74 4.27 5.88
C SER A 124 7.47 5.64 5.24
N MET A 125 8.43 6.57 5.29
CA MET A 125 8.27 7.92 4.79
C MET A 125 8.51 8.02 3.28
N GLU A 126 7.55 8.57 2.57
CA GLU A 126 7.60 8.80 1.12
C GLU A 126 7.22 10.25 0.81
N SER A 127 7.78 10.83 -0.25
CA SER A 127 7.39 12.17 -0.70
C SER A 127 5.96 12.19 -1.24
N LEU A 128 5.14 13.16 -0.83
CA LEU A 128 3.77 13.30 -1.29
C LEU A 128 3.72 13.86 -2.73
N GLY A 129 3.35 12.99 -3.67
CA GLY A 129 3.02 13.37 -5.04
C GLY A 129 1.58 13.90 -5.22
N PRO A 130 1.14 14.15 -6.46
CA PRO A 130 -0.25 14.52 -6.76
C PRO A 130 -1.24 13.34 -6.65
N VAL A 131 -0.71 12.11 -6.60
CA VAL A 131 -1.47 10.86 -6.55
C VAL A 131 -0.85 9.96 -5.48
N ILE A 132 -1.69 9.32 -4.69
CA ILE A 132 -1.35 8.17 -3.84
C ILE A 132 -1.93 6.93 -4.50
N ASP A 133 -1.14 5.89 -4.71
CA ASP A 133 -1.61 4.64 -5.28
C ASP A 133 -1.38 3.48 -4.30
N PRO A 134 -2.41 3.03 -3.56
CA PRO A 134 -2.30 1.84 -2.70
C PRO A 134 -1.91 0.57 -3.47
N GLY A 135 -2.22 0.48 -4.76
CA GLY A 135 -1.89 -0.68 -5.57
C GLY A 135 -0.39 -0.82 -5.82
N ALA A 136 0.31 0.31 -5.97
CA ALA A 136 1.77 0.34 -6.13
C ALA A 136 2.54 -0.27 -4.95
N VAL A 137 1.91 -0.36 -3.77
CA VAL A 137 2.49 -0.97 -2.56
C VAL A 137 2.53 -2.50 -2.62
N MET A 138 1.78 -3.12 -3.55
CA MET A 138 1.74 -4.58 -3.71
C MET A 138 2.86 -5.12 -4.63
N ALA A 139 3.64 -4.24 -5.26
CA ALA A 139 4.67 -4.57 -6.25
C ALA A 139 6.08 -4.31 -5.73
#